data_AF-A0A3D1ASE2-F1
#
_entry.id   AF-A0A3D1ASE2-F1
#
_cell.length_a   1.000
_cell.length_b   1.000
_cell.length_c   1.000
_cell.angle_alpha   90.00
_cell.angle_beta   90.00
_cell.angle_gamma   90.00
#
_symmetry.space_group_name_H-M   'P 1'
#
loop_
_entity.id
_entity.type
_entity.pdbx_description
1 polymer ?
#
loop_
_entity_poly.entity_id
_entity_poly.type
_entity_poly.pdbx_seq_one_letter_code
_entity_poly.pdbx_strand_id
1 'polypeptide(L)'
;MVGTGIFATTGFMAGDLGDARLILLIWLAGALFSFCGALTYSELGINFPSSGGDYVYLTEAYGPVWGFMTGWISFFAGFSAPIAA
;
A
#
# COMPACT_ATOMS: atom_id res chain seq x y z
N MET A 1 -7.27 -0.95 -6.08
CA MET A 1 -7.55 -2.38 -5.82
C MET A 1 -8.82 -2.48 -5.01
N VAL A 2 -9.72 -3.43 -5.29
CA VAL A 2 -10.89 -3.70 -4.44
C VAL A 2 -10.57 -4.91 -3.58
N GLY A 3 -10.69 -4.78 -2.26
CA GLY A 3 -10.38 -5.84 -1.30
C GLY A 3 -11.40 -5.89 -0.16
N THR A 4 -11.24 -6.85 0.75
CA THR A 4 -12.16 -7.07 1.88
C THR A 4 -12.13 -5.97 2.94
N GLY A 5 -11.11 -5.10 2.92
CA GLY A 5 -10.95 -3.99 3.87
C GLY A 5 -12.16 -3.03 3.92
N ILE A 6 -12.95 -2.94 2.85
CA ILE A 6 -14.18 -2.13 2.86
C ILE A 6 -15.17 -2.57 3.94
N PHE A 7 -15.21 -3.87 4.28
CA PHE A 7 -16.12 -4.41 5.29
C PHE A 7 -15.55 -4.26 6.71
N ALA A 8 -14.26 -4.55 6.89
CA ALA A 8 -13.61 -4.49 8.20
C ALA A 8 -13.33 -3.04 8.64
N THR A 9 -12.59 -2.28 7.83
CA THR A 9 -12.14 -0.94 8.18
C THR A 9 -13.30 0.04 8.36
N THR A 10 -14.30 -0.02 7.49
CA THR A 10 -15.50 0.82 7.62
C THR A 10 -16.31 0.46 8.88
N GLY A 11 -16.34 -0.82 9.27
CA GLY A 11 -16.97 -1.27 10.51
C GLY A 11 -16.32 -0.67 11.76
N PHE A 12 -14.98 -0.70 11.84
CA PHE A 12 -14.25 -0.06 12.93
C PHE A 12 -14.44 1.46 12.93
N MET A 13 -14.34 2.12 11.78
CA MET A 13 -14.57 3.57 11.66
C MET A 13 -15.98 3.98 12.08
N ALA A 14 -17.00 3.16 11.81
CA ALA A 14 -18.37 3.42 12.25
C ALA A 14 -18.50 3.36 13.78
N GLY A 15 -17.79 2.44 14.44
CA GLY A 15 -17.73 2.36 15.90
C GLY A 15 -17.00 3.55 16.54
N ASP A 16 -15.91 3.99 15.93
CA ASP A 16 -15.06 5.05 16.49
C ASP A 16 -15.57 6.46 16.21
N LEU A 17 -16.10 6.73 15.01
CA LEU A 17 -16.52 8.07 14.60
C LEU A 17 -18.02 8.32 14.76
N GLY A 18 -18.87 7.30 14.60
CA GLY A 18 -20.33 7.40 14.70
C GLY A 18 -21.04 8.27 13.63
N ASP A 19 -20.31 8.99 12.76
CA ASP A 19 -20.86 9.84 11.71
C ASP A 19 -20.46 9.37 10.30
N ALA A 20 -21.46 9.04 9.48
CA ALA A 20 -21.27 8.55 8.12
C ALA A 20 -20.57 9.57 7.18
N ARG A 21 -20.76 10.88 7.39
CA ARG A 21 -20.12 11.93 6.57
C ARG A 21 -18.62 11.96 6.81
N LEU A 22 -18.19 11.80 8.07
CA LEU A 22 -16.77 11.76 8.41
C LEU A 22 -16.09 10.53 7.80
N ILE A 23 -16.76 9.37 7.83
CA ILE A 23 -16.26 8.13 7.22
C ILE A 23 -16.04 8.32 5.70
N LEU A 24 -17.01 8.93 5.00
CA LEU A 24 -16.88 9.22 3.57
C LEU A 24 -15.75 10.21 3.26
N LEU A 25 -15.56 11.23 4.09
CA LEU A 25 -14.45 12.19 3.94
C LEU A 25 -13.09 11.52 4.12
N ILE A 26 -12.95 10.61 5.09
CA ILE A 26 -11.72 9.84 5.31
C ILE A 26 -11.44 8.91 4.13
N TRP A 27 -12.46 8.23 3.61
CA TRP A 27 -12.32 7.42 2.39
C TRP A 27 -11.87 8.24 1.20
N LEU A 28 -12.44 9.44 1.01
CA LEU A 28 -12.06 10.34 -0.08
C LEU A 28 -10.62 10.84 0.08
N ALA A 29 -10.21 11.18 1.30
CA ALA A 29 -8.82 11.53 1.59
C ALA A 29 -7.88 10.36 1.29
N GLY A 30 -8.19 9.15 1.77
CA GLY A 30 -7.42 7.94 1.51
C GLY A 30 -7.31 7.61 0.01
N ALA A 31 -8.39 7.81 -0.75
CA ALA A 31 -8.39 7.66 -2.19
C ALA A 31 -7.43 8.65 -2.87
N LEU A 32 -7.41 9.92 -2.44
CA LEU A 32 -6.50 10.92 -2.97
C LEU A 32 -5.03 10.56 -2.68
N PHE A 33 -4.72 10.16 -1.44
CA PHE A 33 -3.37 9.71 -1.08
C PHE A 33 -2.93 8.49 -1.91
N SER A 34 -3.80 7.49 -2.06
CA SER A 34 -3.51 6.32 -2.89
C SER A 34 -3.31 6.67 -4.36
N PHE A 35 -4.05 7.66 -4.87
CA PHE A 35 -3.92 8.12 -6.24
C PHE A 35 -2.56 8.81 -6.47
N CYS A 36 -2.14 9.69 -5.57
CA CYS A 36 -0.82 10.30 -5.62
C CYS A 36 0.29 9.23 -5.60
N GLY A 37 0.19 8.24 -4.71
CA GLY A 37 1.13 7.12 -4.67
C GLY A 37 1.18 6.34 -5.99
N ALA A 38 0.01 6.05 -6.58
CA ALA A 38 -0.06 5.34 -7.87
C ALA A 38 0.65 6.10 -9.00
N LEU A 39 0.56 7.44 -9.02
CA LEU A 39 1.28 8.26 -10.00
C LEU A 39 2.80 8.19 -9.79
N THR A 40 3.27 8.30 -8.54
CA THR A 40 4.71 8.15 -8.23
C THR A 40 5.24 6.78 -8.66
N TYR A 41 4.49 5.72 -8.37
CA TYR A 41 4.83 4.36 -8.80
C TYR A 41 4.81 4.20 -10.32
N SER A 42 3.90 4.88 -11.01
CA SER A 42 3.84 4.87 -12.47
C SER A 42 5.09 5.47 -13.10
N GLU A 43 5.58 6.60 -12.60
CA GLU A 43 6.84 7.19 -13.10
C GLU A 43 8.02 6.27 -12.88
N LEU A 44 8.07 5.64 -11.70
CA LEU A 44 9.13 4.71 -11.34
C LEU A 44 9.11 3.44 -12.20
N GLY A 45 7.91 2.93 -12.52
CA GLY A 45 7.73 1.79 -13.42
C GLY A 45 8.15 2.08 -14.87
N ILE A 46 8.05 3.33 -15.32
CA ILE A 46 8.53 3.74 -16.65
C ILE A 46 10.06 3.90 -16.64
N ASN A 47 10.62 4.50 -15.59
CA ASN A 47 12.06 4.74 -15.47
C ASN A 47 12.88 3.46 -15.23
N PHE A 48 12.30 2.49 -14.53
CA PHE A 48 12.93 1.20 -14.23
C PHE A 48 12.07 0.05 -14.78
N PRO A 49 12.08 -0.20 -16.09
CA PRO A 49 11.26 -1.22 -16.76
C PRO A 49 11.86 -2.63 -16.56
N SER A 50 12.04 -3.03 -15.31
CA SER A 50 12.62 -4.32 -14.91
C SER A 50 11.67 -5.06 -13.96
N SER A 51 11.69 -6.39 -14.03
CA SER A 51 10.87 -7.22 -13.16
C SER A 51 11.39 -7.19 -11.72
N GLY A 52 10.56 -6.72 -10.79
CA GLY A 52 10.88 -6.75 -9.35
C GLY A 52 10.28 -5.62 -8.50
N GLY A 53 9.69 -4.59 -9.11
CA GLY A 53 8.96 -3.54 -8.38
C GLY A 53 9.80 -2.87 -7.29
N ASP A 54 9.28 -2.82 -6.06
CA ASP A 54 9.94 -2.20 -4.90
C ASP A 54 11.37 -2.69 -4.67
N TYR A 55 11.65 -3.96 -4.96
CA TYR A 55 13.00 -4.50 -4.86
C TYR A 55 13.96 -3.75 -5.77
N VAL A 56 13.59 -3.56 -7.05
CA VAL A 56 14.42 -2.86 -8.04
C VAL A 56 14.56 -1.38 -7.65
N TYR A 57 13.45 -0.76 -7.28
CA TYR A 57 13.41 0.66 -6.92
C TYR A 57 14.31 1.00 -5.73
N LEU A 58 14.24 0.22 -4.66
CA LEU A 58 15.05 0.45 -3.46
C LEU A 58 16.50 -0.01 -3.64
N THR A 59 16.75 -1.02 -4.49
CA THR A 59 18.11 -1.40 -4.87
C THR A 59 18.83 -0.28 -5.61
N GLU A 60 18.16 0.35 -6.57
CA GLU A 60 18.76 1.45 -7.36
C GLU A 60 18.90 2.73 -6.53
N ALA A 61 17.94 3.04 -5.65
CA ALA A 61 17.98 4.27 -4.86
C ALA A 61 18.98 4.20 -3.67
N TYR A 62 19.08 3.05 -2.99
CA TYR A 62 19.80 2.94 -1.72
C TYR A 62 20.84 1.81 -1.68
N GLY A 63 20.92 0.99 -2.73
CA GLY A 63 21.87 -0.12 -2.85
C GLY A 63 21.29 -1.49 -2.51
N PRO A 64 22.08 -2.57 -2.74
CA PRO A 64 21.59 -3.95 -2.75
C PRO A 64 21.09 -4.46 -1.40
N VAL A 65 21.60 -3.93 -0.28
CA VAL A 65 21.15 -4.32 1.07
C VAL A 65 19.69 -3.93 1.29
N TRP A 66 19.29 -2.73 0.83
CA TRP A 66 17.92 -2.25 0.96
C TRP A 66 16.97 -3.01 0.05
N GLY A 67 17.41 -3.33 -1.16
CA GLY A 67 16.73 -4.29 -2.03
C GLY A 67 16.43 -5.60 -1.33
N PHE A 68 17.46 -6.25 -0.78
CA PHE A 68 17.31 -7.51 -0.05
C PHE A 68 16.33 -7.43 1.14
N MET A 69 16.32 -6.32 1.88
CA MET A 69 15.37 -6.11 2.98
C MET A 69 13.91 -6.06 2.50
N THR A 70 13.63 -5.57 1.28
CA THR A 70 12.27 -5.62 0.72
C THR A 70 11.74 -7.05 0.58
N GLY A 71 12.62 -7.98 0.20
CA GLY A 71 12.29 -9.40 0.09
C GLY A 71 11.89 -10.00 1.44
N TRP A 72 12.64 -9.69 2.50
CA TRP A 72 12.31 -10.14 3.87
C TRP A 72 10.99 -9.57 4.38
N ILE A 73 10.74 -8.28 4.17
CA ILE A 73 9.48 -7.64 4.57
C ILE A 73 8.30 -8.24 3.78
N SER A 74 8.48 -8.45 2.48
CA SER A 74 7.44 -9.05 1.63
C SER A 74 7.10 -10.48 2.08
N PHE A 75 8.12 -11.26 2.44
CA PHE A 75 7.96 -12.62 2.95
C PHE A 75 7.23 -12.65 4.31
N PHE A 76 7.65 -11.82 5.27
CA PHE A 76 7.13 -11.85 6.64
C PHE A 76 5.89 -11.00 6.90
N ALA A 77 5.60 -10.01 6.08
CA ALA A 77 4.48 -9.09 6.27
C ALA A 77 3.58 -8.99 5.04
N GLY A 78 4.14 -9.08 3.82
CA GLY A 78 3.36 -8.96 2.59
C GLY A 78 2.38 -10.12 2.39
N PHE A 79 2.85 -11.36 2.48
CA PHE A 79 2.03 -12.55 2.20
C PHE A 79 1.46 -13.25 3.43
N SER A 80 2.10 -13.13 4.58
CA SER A 80 1.68 -13.78 5.83
C SER A 80 0.53 -13.04 6.53
N ALA A 81 0.52 -11.70 6.51
CA ALA A 81 -0.48 -10.90 7.21
C ALA A 81 -1.90 -11.10 6.66
N PRO A 82 -2.12 -11.22 5.33
CA PRO A 82 -3.45 -11.54 4.79
C PRO A 82 -3.92 -12.97 5.07
N ILE A 83 -3.03 -13.90 5.42
CA ILE A 83 -3.39 -15.29 5.77
C ILE A 83 -3.88 -15.38 7.22
N ALA A 84 -3.40 -14.48 8.09
CA ALA A 84 -3.72 -14.47 9.51
C ALA A 84 -4.97 -13.64 9.88
N ALA A 85 -5.45 -12.78 8.98
CA ALA A 85 -6.62 -11.91 9.15
C ALA A 85 -7.87 -12.48 8.50
#